data_AF-A0A6N9H5B5-F1
#
_entry.id   AF-A0A6N9H5B5-F1
#
_cell.length_a   1.000
_cell.length_b   1.000
_cell.length_c   1.000
_cell.angle_alpha   90.00
_cell.angle_beta   90.00
_cell.angle_gamma   90.00
#
_symmetry.space_group_name_H-M   'P 1'
#
loop_
_entity.id
_entity.type
_entity.pdbx_description
1 polymer ?
#
loop_
_entity_poly.entity_id
_entity_poly.type
_entity_poly.pdbx_seq_one_letter_code
_entity_poly.pdbx_strand_id
1 'polypeptide(L)' 'MDPAFERWRAAGGTWRVLNGAGAAEVRVELRTCDGGEPMGVLAVADAATCAFLAEHPEGPAD' A
#
# COMPACT_ATOMS: atom_id res chain seq x y z
N MET A 1 3.06 0.43 12.48
CA MET A 1 2.27 0.57 11.24
C MET A 1 2.50 1.98 10.73
N ASP A 2 2.84 2.10 9.45
CA ASP A 2 3.11 3.36 8.77
C ASP A 2 1.88 4.27 8.71
N PRO A 3 1.96 5.51 9.22
CA PRO A 3 0.80 6.40 9.33
C PRO A 3 0.34 6.97 7.99
N ALA A 4 1.21 7.06 6.98
CA ALA A 4 0.80 7.53 5.65
C ALA A 4 -0.06 6.46 4.96
N PHE A 5 0.34 5.20 5.07
CA PHE A 5 -0.45 4.07 4.57
C PHE A 5 -1.80 3.94 5.28
N GLU A 6 -1.85 4.08 6.61
CA GLU A 6 -3.11 4.03 7.35
C GLU A 6 -4.07 5.15 6.94
N ARG A 7 -3.57 6.38 6.77
CA ARG A 7 -4.39 7.51 6.30
C ARG A 7 -4.96 7.26 4.91
N TRP A 8 -4.17 6.66 4.02
CA TRP A 8 -4.63 6.30 2.68
C TRP A 8 -5.77 5.29 2.70
N ARG A 9 -5.59 4.21 3.48
CA ARG A 9 -6.61 3.18 3.67
C ARG A 9 -7.89 3.75 4.28
N ALA A 10 -7.76 4.59 5.30
CA ALA A 10 -8.89 5.24 5.97
C ALA A 10 -9.66 6.18 5.02
N ALA A 11 -9.00 6.75 4.02
CA ALA A 11 -9.63 7.56 2.98
C ALA A 11 -10.33 6.73 1.88
N GLY A 12 -10.28 5.39 1.96
CA GLY A 12 -10.83 4.51 0.92
C GLY A 12 -9.92 4.34 -0.29
N GLY A 13 -8.66 4.77 -0.21
CA GLY A 13 -7.70 4.59 -1.30
C GLY A 13 -7.35 3.12 -1.52
N THR A 14 -7.19 2.74 -2.78
CA THR A 14 -6.73 1.40 -3.17
C THR A 14 -5.22 1.39 -3.34
N TRP A 15 -4.58 0.21 -3.36
CA TRP A 15 -3.13 0.13 -3.47
C TRP A 15 -2.67 -1.11 -4.21
N ARG A 16 -1.42 -1.11 -4.65
CA ARG A 16 -0.76 -2.26 -5.24
C ARG A 16 0.71 -2.30 -4.82
N VAL A 17 1.14 -3.41 -4.25
CA VAL A 17 2.55 -3.65 -3.93
C VAL A 17 3.35 -3.80 -5.22
N LEU A 18 4.39 -2.98 -5.37
CA LEU A 18 5.31 -2.97 -6.52
C LEU A 18 6.52 -3.87 -6.30
N ASN A 19 6.98 -3.99 -5.04
CA ASN A 19 8.12 -4.84 -4.66
C ASN A 19 7.74 -5.76 -3.51
N GLY A 20 8.20 -7.02 -3.55
CA GLY A 20 7.80 -8.07 -2.62
C GLY A 20 8.11 -7.76 -1.15
N ALA A 21 7.23 -8.24 -0.27
CA ALA A 21 7.25 -7.99 1.17
C ALA A 21 8.43 -8.56 1.99
N GLY A 22 9.45 -9.10 1.30
CA GLY A 22 10.72 -9.54 1.90
C GLY A 22 11.86 -8.53 1.75
N ALA A 23 11.63 -7.39 1.09
CA ALA A 23 12.60 -6.31 1.00
C ALA A 23 12.64 -5.50 2.31
N ALA A 24 13.80 -4.92 2.62
CA ALA A 24 13.93 -3.98 3.75
C ALA A 24 13.01 -2.75 3.60
N GLU A 25 12.57 -2.47 2.38
CA GLU A 25 11.61 -1.43 2.02
C GLU A 25 10.61 -1.99 1.00
N VAL A 26 9.33 -1.95 1.33
CA VAL A 26 8.22 -2.30 0.44
C VAL A 26 7.75 -1.05 -0.27
N ARG A 27 7.61 -1.14 -1.59
CA ARG A 27 7.06 -0.04 -2.40
C ARG A 27 5.63 -0.36 -2.78
N VAL A 28 4.75 0.59 -2.56
CA VAL A 28 3.32 0.47 -2.82
C VAL A 28 2.89 1.60 -3.72
N GLU A 29 2.27 1.26 -4.85
CA GLU A 29 1.55 2.20 -5.68
C GLU A 29 0.21 2.50 -5.04
N LEU A 30 -0.01 3.76 -4.69
CA LEU A 30 -1.27 4.29 -4.21
C LEU A 30 -2.15 4.61 -5.42
N ARG A 31 -3.39 4.11 -5.41
CA ARG A 31 -4.35 4.26 -6.50
C ARG A 31 -5.65 4.88 -6.00
N THR A 32 -6.31 5.65 -6.86
CA THR A 32 -7.59 6.31 -6.52
C THR A 32 -8.59 5.35 -5.87
N CYS A 33 -9.57 5.92 -5.16
CA CYS A 33 -10.68 5.15 -4.59
C CYS A 33 -11.44 4.33 -5.64
N ASP A 34 -11.43 4.77 -6.91
CA ASP A 34 -12.01 4.07 -8.06
C ASP A 34 -11.09 2.96 -8.63
N GLY A 35 -9.93 2.70 -8.00
CA GLY A 35 -8.97 1.66 -8.41
C GLY A 35 -8.17 1.96 -9.68
N GLY A 36 -8.61 2.94 -10.47
CA GLY A 36 -8.18 3.15 -11.85
C GLY A 36 -6.88 3.91 -12.05
N GLU A 37 -6.57 4.91 -11.21
CA GLU A 37 -5.47 5.85 -11.49
C GLU A 37 -4.36 5.83 -10.42
N PRO A 38 -3.08 5.68 -10.82
CA PRO A 38 -1.96 5.76 -9.90
C PRO A 38 -1.76 7.21 -9.43
N MET A 39 -1.87 7.42 -8.12
CA MET A 39 -1.71 8.72 -7.46
C MET A 39 -0.29 8.95 -6.97
N GLY A 40 0.46 7.88 -6.69
CA GLY A 40 1.85 7.97 -6.27
C GLY A 40 2.42 6.64 -5.80
N VAL A 41 3.69 6.67 -5.39
CA VAL A 41 4.35 5.51 -4.78
C VAL A 41 4.76 5.86 -3.36
N LEU A 42 4.36 5.03 -2.42
CA LEU A 42 4.76 5.09 -1.02
C LEU A 42 5.82 4.02 -0.76
N ALA A 43 6.97 4.45 -0.26
CA ALA A 43 8.00 3.56 0.26
C ALA A 43 7.77 3.34 1.75
N VAL A 44 7.67 2.08 2.17
CA VAL A 44 7.38 1.70 3.54
C VAL A 44 8.48 0.76 4.06
N ALA A 45 9.05 1.10 5.21
CA ALA A 45 10.04 0.26 5.90
C ALA A 45 9.53 -0.23 7.28
N ASP A 46 8.30 0.15 7.67
CA ASP A 46 7.67 -0.31 8.92
C ASP A 46 7.31 -1.80 8.82
N ALA A 47 7.84 -2.60 9.75
CA ALA A 47 7.66 -4.05 9.73
C ALA A 47 6.19 -4.50 9.81
N ALA A 48 5.33 -3.77 10.53
CA ALA A 48 3.91 -4.13 10.65
C ALA A 48 3.17 -3.84 9.34
N THR A 49 3.47 -2.73 8.66
CA THR A 49 2.90 -2.44 7.34
C THR A 49 3.44 -3.40 6.28
N CYS A 50 4.74 -3.72 6.30
CA CYS A 50 5.31 -4.70 5.38
C CYS A 50 4.65 -6.08 5.53
N ALA A 51 4.43 -6.54 6.77
CA ALA A 51 3.71 -7.79 7.04
C ALA A 51 2.26 -7.74 6.51
N PHE A 52 1.54 -6.65 6.80
CA PHE A 52 0.18 -6.46 6.28
C PHE A 52 0.12 -6.48 4.74
N LEU A 53 1.06 -5.79 4.08
CA LEU A 53 1.15 -5.75 2.62
C LEU A 53 1.60 -7.08 2.00
N ALA A 54 2.28 -7.94 2.77
CA ALA A 54 2.60 -9.30 2.36
C ALA A 54 1.32 -10.15 2.21
N GLU A 55 0.40 -9.98 3.15
CA GLU A 55 -0.88 -10.69 3.19
C GLU A 55 -1.93 -10.03 2.28
N HIS A 56 -1.82 -8.71 2.09
CA HIS A 56 -2.71 -7.88 1.27
C HIS A 56 -1.92 -7.07 0.22
N PRO A 57 -1.41 -7.75 -0.83
CA PRO A 57 -0.58 -7.11 -1.85
C PRO A 57 -1.35 -6.12 -2.73
N GLU A 58 -2.68 -6.21 -2.73
CA GLU A 58 -3.58 -5.27 -3.39
C GLU A 58 -4.69 -4.83 -2.43
N GLY A 59 -5.14 -3.59 -2.60
CA GLY A 59 -6.30 -3.07 -1.89
C GLY A 59 -7.60 -3.70 -2.40
N PRO A 60 -8.74 -3.48 -1.70
CA PRO A 60 -10.03 -3.92 -2.20
C PRO A 60 -10.26 -3.32 -3.60
N ALA A 61 -10.38 -4.19 -4.60
CA ALA A 61 -10.96 -3.80 -5.88
C ALA A 61 -12.46 -3.66 -5.67
N ASP A 62 -13.00 -2.47 -5.92
CA ASP A 62 -14.44 -2.31 -6.12
C ASP A 62 -14.88 -3.06 -7.39
#